data_AF-A0A3N0WF41-F1
#
_entry.id   AF-A0A3N0WF41-F1
#
_cell.length_a   1.000
_cell.length_b   1.000
_cell.length_c   1.000
_cell.angle_alpha   90.00
_cell.angle_beta   90.00
_cell.angle_gamma   90.00
#
_symmetry.space_group_name_H-M   'P 1'
#
loop_
_entity.id
_entity.type
_entity.pdbx_description
1 polymer ?
#
loop_
_entity_poly.entity_id
_entity_poly.type
_entity_poly.pdbx_seq_one_letter_code
_entity_poly.pdbx_strand_id
1 'polypeptide(L)'
;MYCYHNKSNTKIRHDMNENENTVKTPMKSKFFLEPKTKKEEKYLKELNDLLGKKRYGDWQVIGEMLEISAASAEKAFLRVYQKNHFEVVEALEKIIKNRENLIK
;
A
#
# COMPACT_ATOMS: atom_id res chain seq x y z
N MET A 1 27.69 -36.73 -24.72
CA MET A 1 26.39 -37.37 -25.00
C MET A 1 25.55 -37.32 -23.73
N TYR A 2 24.69 -36.31 -23.59
CA TYR A 2 23.46 -36.37 -22.77
C TYR A 2 22.49 -35.36 -23.37
N CYS A 3 21.54 -35.88 -24.15
CA CYS A 3 20.41 -35.16 -24.68
C CYS A 3 19.30 -35.18 -23.63
N TYR A 4 18.73 -34.03 -23.28
CA TYR A 4 17.37 -33.98 -22.75
C TYR A 4 16.61 -32.85 -23.44
N HIS A 5 15.99 -33.21 -24.55
CA HIS A 5 14.74 -32.62 -25.00
C HIS A 5 13.62 -33.18 -24.12
N ASN A 6 12.77 -32.33 -23.55
CA ASN A 6 11.33 -32.63 -23.46
C ASN A 6 10.52 -31.33 -23.32
N LYS A 7 9.93 -30.96 -24.46
CA LYS A 7 8.76 -30.09 -24.55
C LYS A 7 7.53 -30.83 -23.99
N SER A 8 6.50 -30.05 -23.66
CA SER A 8 5.08 -30.42 -23.44
C SER A 8 4.63 -30.67 -22.00
N ASN A 9 4.00 -29.65 -21.39
CA ASN A 9 2.64 -29.77 -20.84
C ASN A 9 2.14 -28.41 -20.32
N THR A 10 1.76 -27.52 -21.23
CA THR A 10 0.85 -26.40 -20.92
C THR A 10 -0.56 -26.97 -20.72
N LYS A 11 -0.89 -27.38 -19.49
CA LYS A 11 -2.27 -27.67 -19.10
C LYS A 11 -2.99 -26.35 -18.84
N ILE A 12 -3.70 -25.88 -19.87
CA ILE A 12 -4.74 -24.87 -19.75
C ILE A 12 -5.84 -25.46 -18.84
N ARG A 13 -5.97 -24.93 -17.63
CA ARG A 13 -7.15 -25.16 -16.78
C ARG A 13 -8.03 -23.93 -16.91
N HIS A 14 -9.04 -24.01 -17.78
CA HIS A 14 -10.22 -23.18 -17.67
C HIS A 14 -11.09 -23.80 -16.59
N ASP A 15 -10.89 -23.38 -15.33
CA ASP A 15 -11.84 -23.70 -14.27
C ASP A 15 -13.05 -22.77 -14.41
N MET A 16 -14.21 -23.39 -14.32
CA MET A 16 -15.53 -22.78 -14.49
C MET A 16 -15.74 -21.77 -13.36
N ASN A 17 -16.02 -20.51 -13.71
CA ASN A 17 -16.35 -19.48 -12.73
C ASN A 17 -17.78 -19.73 -12.26
N GLU A 18 -17.95 -20.51 -11.18
CA GLU A 18 -19.21 -20.53 -10.43
C GLU A 18 -19.51 -19.09 -9.99
N ASN A 19 -20.71 -18.62 -10.28
CA ASN A 19 -21.19 -17.34 -9.77
C ASN A 19 -21.46 -17.50 -8.27
N GLU A 20 -20.40 -17.46 -7.46
CA GLU A 20 -20.50 -17.31 -6.02
C GLU A 20 -21.25 -16.00 -5.75
N ASN A 21 -22.38 -16.08 -5.03
CA ASN A 21 -23.05 -14.93 -4.46
C ASN A 21 -22.13 -14.31 -3.41
N THR A 22 -21.14 -13.52 -3.84
CA THR A 22 -20.22 -12.84 -2.92
C THR A 22 -21.00 -11.71 -2.26
N VAL A 23 -21.52 -11.96 -1.05
CA VAL A 23 -21.91 -10.89 -0.13
C VAL A 23 -20.70 -9.96 -0.05
N LYS A 24 -20.89 -8.67 -0.36
CA LYS A 24 -19.81 -7.67 -0.39
C LYS A 24 -19.07 -7.72 0.94
N THR A 25 -17.94 -8.43 0.98
CA THR A 25 -17.14 -8.52 2.18
C THR A 25 -16.59 -7.12 2.41
N PRO A 26 -16.75 -6.52 3.60
CA PRO A 26 -16.20 -5.20 3.86
C PRO A 26 -14.71 -5.26 3.57
N MET A 27 -14.24 -4.35 2.71
CA MET A 27 -12.82 -4.26 2.37
C MET A 27 -12.01 -4.17 3.66
N LYS A 28 -11.11 -5.14 3.88
CA LYS A 28 -10.21 -5.14 5.04
C LYS A 28 -9.36 -3.86 4.98
N SER A 29 -9.17 -3.23 6.14
CA SER A 29 -8.25 -2.11 6.29
C SER A 29 -6.87 -2.49 5.73
N LYS A 30 -6.25 -1.57 4.99
CA LYS A 30 -4.86 -1.76 4.52
C LYS A 30 -3.84 -1.70 5.66
N PHE A 31 -4.25 -1.24 6.84
CA PHE A 31 -3.41 -1.13 8.01
C PHE A 31 -3.50 -2.39 8.87
N PHE A 32 -2.36 -2.79 9.43
CA PHE A 32 -2.25 -3.92 10.34
C PHE A 32 -2.76 -3.63 11.77
N LEU A 33 -3.22 -2.40 12.03
CA LEU A 33 -3.74 -1.98 13.34
C LEU A 33 -5.26 -2.16 13.38
N GLU A 34 -5.74 -2.91 14.38
CA GLU A 34 -7.15 -2.92 14.76
C GLU A 34 -7.38 -1.79 15.80
N PRO A 35 -8.20 -0.78 15.49
CA PRO A 35 -8.41 0.34 16.40
C PRO A 35 -9.16 -0.13 17.65
N LYS A 36 -8.63 0.16 18.84
CA LYS A 36 -9.26 -0.14 20.13
C LYS A 36 -9.93 1.09 20.73
N THR A 37 -9.57 2.27 20.24
CA THR A 37 -10.05 3.57 20.72
C THR A 37 -10.57 4.43 19.57
N LYS A 38 -11.48 5.37 19.89
CA LYS A 38 -11.95 6.39 18.93
C LYS A 38 -10.81 7.26 18.37
N LYS A 39 -9.71 7.41 19.12
CA LYS A 39 -8.52 8.16 18.67
C LYS A 39 -7.78 7.41 17.57
N GLU A 40 -7.55 6.10 17.75
CA GLU A 40 -6.93 5.25 16.73
C GLU A 40 -7.81 5.14 15.49
N GLU A 41 -9.13 5.04 15.65
CA GLU A 41 -10.06 5.03 14.53
C GLU A 41 -9.96 6.33 13.71
N LYS A 42 -9.94 7.48 14.40
CA LYS A 42 -9.74 8.78 13.74
C LYS A 42 -8.39 8.83 13.01
N TYR A 43 -7.32 8.35 13.65
CA TYR A 43 -5.99 8.35 13.05
C TYR A 43 -5.93 7.46 11.81
N LEU A 44 -6.48 6.24 11.85
CA LEU A 44 -6.56 5.36 10.68
C LEU A 44 -7.36 5.97 9.54
N LYS A 45 -8.40 6.76 9.85
CA LYS A 45 -9.14 7.51 8.84
C LYS A 45 -8.27 8.56 8.16
N GLU A 46 -7.52 9.35 8.93
CA GLU A 46 -6.56 10.34 8.40
C GLU A 46 -5.50 9.67 7.51
N LEU A 47 -4.97 8.51 7.92
CA LEU A 47 -4.02 7.75 7.09
C LEU A 47 -4.63 7.23 5.79
N ASN A 48 -5.90 6.80 5.81
CA ASN A 48 -6.61 6.41 4.59
C ASN A 48 -6.82 7.59 3.64
N ASP A 49 -7.18 8.75 4.18
CA ASP A 49 -7.35 9.98 3.39
C ASP A 49 -6.03 10.38 2.73
N LEU A 50 -4.90 10.27 3.45
CA LEU A 50 -3.56 10.49 2.89
C LEU A 50 -3.22 9.49 1.78
N LEU A 51 -3.53 8.21 1.95
CA LEU A 51 -3.35 7.21 0.89
C LEU A 51 -4.19 7.53 -0.35
N GLY A 52 -5.41 8.05 -0.19
CA GLY A 52 -6.26 8.46 -1.30
C GLY A 52 -5.69 9.62 -2.10
N LYS A 53 -4.96 10.54 -1.44
CA LYS A 53 -4.30 11.69 -2.08
C LYS A 53 -2.93 11.38 -2.65
N LYS A 54 -2.31 10.26 -2.24
CA LYS A 54 -0.98 9.84 -2.67
C LYS A 54 -0.95 9.52 -4.16
N ARG A 55 0.10 9.96 -4.88
CA ARG A 55 0.43 9.55 -6.25
C ARG A 55 1.47 8.43 -6.25
N TYR A 56 1.56 7.69 -7.36
CA TYR A 56 2.45 6.53 -7.49
C TYR A 56 3.90 6.84 -7.05
N GLY A 57 4.49 7.93 -7.55
CA GLY A 57 5.87 8.32 -7.29
C GLY A 57 6.17 8.89 -5.90
N ASP A 58 5.17 9.17 -5.06
CA ASP A 58 5.42 9.82 -3.76
C ASP A 58 6.29 8.96 -2.84
N TRP A 59 6.19 7.63 -2.93
CA TRP A 59 7.03 6.72 -2.14
C TRP A 59 8.51 6.80 -2.52
N GLN A 60 8.80 7.05 -3.81
CA GLN A 60 10.17 7.26 -4.27
C GLN A 60 10.76 8.52 -3.64
N VAL A 61 10.00 9.62 -3.72
CA VAL A 61 10.41 10.92 -3.17
C VAL A 61 10.61 10.83 -1.66
N ILE A 62 9.71 10.17 -0.93
CA ILE A 62 9.87 9.99 0.53
C ILE A 62 11.09 9.14 0.85
N GLY A 63 11.34 8.08 0.08
CA GLY A 63 12.52 7.25 0.23
C GLY A 63 13.80 8.06 0.08
N GLU A 64 13.88 8.92 -0.92
CA GLU A 64 15.00 9.85 -1.13
C GLU A 64 15.13 10.86 0.03
N MET A 65 14.02 11.42 0.53
CA MET A 65 14.03 12.38 1.64
C MET A 65 14.50 11.80 2.97
N LEU A 66 14.21 10.52 3.22
CA LEU A 66 14.51 9.83 4.48
C LEU A 66 15.70 8.85 4.36
N GLU A 67 16.39 8.83 3.23
CA GLU A 67 17.50 7.92 2.92
C GLU A 67 17.14 6.43 3.12
N ILE A 68 15.91 6.05 2.74
CA ILE A 68 15.42 4.67 2.79
C ILE A 68 14.86 4.23 1.44
N SER A 69 14.71 2.93 1.22
CA SER A 69 14.06 2.44 0.00
C SER A 69 12.58 2.86 -0.04
N ALA A 70 12.03 3.10 -1.23
CA ALA A 70 10.61 3.39 -1.42
C ALA A 70 9.70 2.30 -0.83
N ALA A 71 10.10 1.03 -0.97
CA ALA A 71 9.40 -0.10 -0.38
C ALA A 71 9.44 -0.09 1.15
N SER A 72 10.54 0.39 1.75
CA SER A 72 10.66 0.57 3.20
C SER A 72 9.75 1.71 3.67
N ALA A 73 9.69 2.83 2.94
CA ALA A 73 8.79 3.94 3.24
C ALA A 73 7.33 3.49 3.22
N GLU A 74 6.90 2.79 2.16
CA GLU A 74 5.54 2.26 2.06
C GLU A 74 5.21 1.30 3.22
N LYS A 75 6.12 0.38 3.55
CA LYS A 75 5.92 -0.55 4.68
C LYS A 75 5.86 0.19 6.03
N ALA A 76 6.70 1.20 6.23
CA ALA A 76 6.69 2.01 7.45
C ALA A 76 5.38 2.80 7.58
N PHE A 77 4.83 3.30 6.47
CA PHE A 77 3.52 3.94 6.45
C PHE A 77 2.39 2.98 6.83
N LEU A 78 2.34 1.79 6.21
CA LEU A 78 1.25 0.82 6.43
C LEU A 78 1.29 0.16 7.82
N ARG A 79 2.45 0.12 8.46
CA ARG A 79 2.63 -0.45 9.79
C ARG A 79 2.62 0.65 10.84
N VAL A 80 1.43 0.95 11.34
CA VAL A 80 1.20 2.00 12.34
C VAL A 80 2.09 1.79 13.58
N TYR A 81 2.67 2.88 14.08
CA TYR A 81 3.58 2.93 15.24
C TYR A 81 4.90 2.15 15.10
N GLN A 82 5.26 1.70 13.90
CA GLN A 82 6.59 1.16 13.65
C GLN A 82 7.64 2.27 13.48
N LYS A 83 8.90 1.85 13.45
CA LYS A 83 10.04 2.72 13.15
C LYS A 83 9.79 3.50 11.84
N ASN A 84 10.08 4.80 11.88
CA ASN A 84 9.92 5.76 10.78
C ASN A 84 8.46 5.99 10.34
N HIS A 85 7.45 5.43 11.01
CA HIS A 85 6.06 5.61 10.63
C HIS A 85 5.66 7.10 10.60
N PHE A 86 5.91 7.82 11.69
CA PHE A 86 5.54 9.23 11.80
C PHE A 86 6.31 10.12 10.82
N GLU A 87 7.61 9.84 10.63
CA GLU A 87 8.47 10.56 9.68
C GLU A 87 7.95 10.39 8.24
N VAL A 88 7.54 9.17 7.87
CA VAL A 88 6.98 8.89 6.55
C VAL A 88 5.62 9.55 6.36
N VAL A 89 4.77 9.57 7.40
CA VAL A 89 3.47 10.26 7.38
C VAL A 89 3.67 11.77 7.17
N GLU A 90 4.55 12.39 7.95
CA GLU A 90 4.86 13.81 7.85
C GLU A 90 5.46 14.16 6.47
N ALA A 91 6.38 13.34 5.96
CA ALA A 91 6.96 13.53 4.63
C ALA A 91 5.88 13.47 3.53
N LEU A 92 4.95 12.51 3.63
CA LEU A 92 3.84 12.39 2.68
C LEU A 92 2.89 13.59 2.75
N GLU A 93 2.53 14.03 3.95
CA GLU A 93 1.72 15.24 4.16
C GLU A 93 2.37 16.47 3.52
N LYS A 94 3.68 16.64 3.72
CA LYS A 94 4.45 17.75 3.14
C LYS A 94 4.43 17.72 1.62
N ILE A 95 4.61 16.55 1.01
CA ILE A 95 4.54 16.39 -0.46
C ILE A 95 3.14 16.72 -0.98
N ILE A 96 2.09 16.21 -0.34
CA ILE A 96 0.69 16.51 -0.72
C ILE A 96 0.44 18.02 -0.63
N LYS A 97 0.77 18.64 0.50
CA LYS A 97 0.57 20.07 0.73
C LYS A 97 1.34 20.95 -0.26
N ASN A 98 2.59 20.59 -0.56
CA ASN A 98 3.39 21.30 -1.56
C ASN A 98 2.73 21.27 -2.93
N ARG A 99 2.15 20.13 -3.34
CA ARG A 99 1.41 20.03 -4.61
C ARG A 99 0.13 20.85 -4.60
N GLU A 100 -0.64 20.79 -3.51
CA GLU A 100 -1.86 21.60 -3.37
C GLU A 100 -1.56 23.10 -3.44
N ASN A 101 -0.41 23.54 -2.91
CA ASN A 101 0.02 24.94 -2.99
C ASN A 101 0.47 25.39 -4.38
N LEU A 102 1.04 24.50 -5.19
CA LEU A 102 1.50 24.82 -6.55
C LEU A 102 0.37 24.91 -7.58
N ILE A 103 -0.85 24.49 -7.22
CA ILE A 103 -2.04 24.52 -8.08
C ILE A 103 -2.87 25.81 -7.85
N LYS A 104 -2.42 26.70 -6.94
CA LYS A 104 -3.01 28.03 -6.72
C LYS A 104 -2.41 29.07 -7.65
#